data_AF-A0A933NCP2-F1
#
_entry.id   AF-A0A933NCP2-F1
#
_cell.length_a   1.000
_cell.length_b   1.000
_cell.length_c   1.000
_cell.angle_alpha   90.00
_cell.angle_beta   90.00
_cell.angle_gamma   90.00
#
_symmetry.space_group_name_H-M   'P 1'
#
loop_
_entity.id
_entity.type
_entity.pdbx_description
1 polymer ?
#
loop_
_entity_poly.entity_id
_entity_poly.type
_entity_poly.pdbx_seq_one_letter_code
_entity_poly.pdbx_strand_id
1 'polypeptide(L)'
;MEGLLLLLALAAPLPIILGIALGRRQRARLVDAFQSAANELGLFVERLAPTVVRAAGDIGGFGVVIQTSRFGPDGGPVPSTVWVIDSRARIPLDLVVRKRRTNEAPFRTGDEVFDAAVTVLGKDVTLYSLLTTPIRRALLEATEAGVLIHGGRVEISEAALVESSRTVVARTKQLLALASRITDRPAGPASLIDTLTSEPSLRFAAARTLVLRFSDSEPARRAAEWIQTREDSDQDLRTLCSAFDADRGHGALTAVMVDERRSFEVRAFALHWLVHVGTHEGRVNAISRALEIDTLRNAAIGLVITSSPSGWRHDGLERLVWHAVRVASPDTLSALLLTLTAVATEASEPILIELVGHDDLDVRGPAAEILARVGTHRAIEPLKKSIEGRFAPRELREVIERSIRAIKSRLSERPGALTLSESSAQGAVSLAEDRGSLSKAPAEGPPAEGAAIEADERKPR
;
A
#
# COMPACT_ATOMS: atom_id res chain seq x y z
N MET A 1 25.52 38.82 -62.55
CA MET A 1 24.82 38.22 -61.39
C MET A 1 24.08 36.93 -61.75
N GLU A 2 23.58 36.75 -62.98
CA GLU A 2 22.86 35.53 -63.38
C GLU A 2 23.69 34.23 -63.35
N GLY A 3 25.00 34.30 -63.64
CA GLY A 3 25.89 33.12 -63.57
C GLY A 3 26.16 32.59 -62.15
N LEU A 4 26.01 33.42 -61.11
CA LEU A 4 26.22 33.02 -59.72
C LEU A 4 24.98 32.32 -59.13
N LEU A 5 23.79 32.70 -59.61
CA LEU A 5 22.52 32.05 -59.27
C LEU A 5 22.41 30.63 -59.85
N LEU A 6 22.95 30.41 -61.06
CA LEU A 6 22.94 29.09 -61.70
C LEU A 6 23.89 28.10 -61.00
N LEU A 7 25.01 28.58 -60.46
CA LEU A 7 25.98 27.77 -59.71
C LEU A 7 25.48 27.39 -58.30
N LEU A 8 24.73 28.28 -57.64
CA LEU A 8 24.05 28.00 -56.37
C LEU A 8 22.89 27.00 -56.54
N ALA A 9 22.15 27.08 -57.66
CA ALA A 9 21.07 26.13 -57.98
C ALA A 9 21.58 24.69 -58.25
N LEU A 10 22.80 24.54 -58.76
CA LEU A 10 23.46 23.25 -58.98
C LEU A 10 24.16 22.69 -57.72
N ALA A 11 24.53 23.55 -56.76
CA ALA A 11 25.18 23.14 -55.51
C ALA A 11 24.20 22.74 -54.40
N ALA A 12 22.98 23.30 -54.38
CA ALA A 12 21.94 23.00 -53.40
C ALA A 12 21.47 21.52 -53.33
N PRO A 13 21.37 20.74 -54.44
CA PRO A 13 20.93 19.35 -54.35
C PRO A 13 22.01 18.40 -53.86
N LEU A 14 23.30 18.74 -53.95
CA LEU A 14 24.41 17.84 -53.60
C LEU A 14 24.38 17.36 -52.14
N PRO A 15 24.23 18.23 -51.11
CA PRO A 15 24.13 17.78 -49.72
C PRO A 15 22.86 16.95 -49.44
N ILE A 16 21.76 17.24 -50.15
CA ILE A 16 20.51 16.46 -50.03
C ILE A 16 20.68 15.06 -50.62
N ILE A 17 21.25 14.95 -51.82
CA ILE A 17 21.53 13.67 -52.49
C ILE A 17 22.54 12.86 -51.67
N LEU A 18 23.59 13.51 -51.15
CA LEU A 18 24.59 12.88 -50.29
C LEU A 18 23.95 12.37 -48.99
N GLY A 19 23.09 13.15 -48.33
CA GLY A 19 22.33 12.73 -47.16
C GLY A 19 21.41 11.54 -47.43
N ILE A 20 20.74 11.51 -48.59
CA ILE A 20 19.90 10.38 -49.02
C ILE A 20 20.77 9.12 -49.26
N ALA A 21 21.92 9.27 -49.92
CA ALA A 21 22.82 8.16 -50.22
C ALA A 21 23.46 7.55 -48.96
N LEU A 22 23.94 8.39 -48.04
CA LEU A 22 24.43 7.97 -46.72
C LEU A 22 23.33 7.27 -45.93
N GLY A 23 22.12 7.83 -45.91
CA GLY A 23 20.96 7.20 -45.27
C GLY A 23 20.60 5.84 -45.87
N ARG A 24 20.74 5.65 -47.19
CA ARG A 24 20.51 4.34 -47.84
C ARG A 24 21.53 3.29 -47.42
N ARG A 25 22.82 3.64 -47.40
CA ARG A 25 23.89 2.71 -46.97
C ARG A 25 23.73 2.31 -45.50
N GLN A 26 23.41 3.27 -44.64
CA GLN A 26 23.18 3.02 -43.22
C GLN A 26 22.00 2.07 -43.00
N ARG A 27 20.89 2.27 -43.75
CA ARG A 27 19.71 1.39 -43.69
C ARG A 27 20.02 -0.04 -44.15
N ALA A 28 20.79 -0.22 -45.22
CA ALA A 28 21.16 -1.54 -45.70
C ALA A 28 21.97 -2.29 -44.62
N ARG A 29 22.98 -1.64 -44.04
CA ARG A 29 23.77 -2.21 -42.93
C ARG A 29 22.92 -2.58 -41.73
N LEU A 30 21.98 -1.71 -41.34
CA LEU A 30 21.06 -1.97 -40.24
C LEU A 30 20.22 -3.23 -40.50
N VAL A 31 19.63 -3.34 -41.69
CA VAL A 31 18.81 -4.51 -42.07
C VAL A 31 19.67 -5.78 -42.10
N ASP A 32 20.86 -5.73 -42.70
CA ASP A 32 21.75 -6.88 -42.80
C ASP A 32 22.23 -7.35 -41.42
N ALA A 33 22.52 -6.39 -40.52
CA ALA A 33 22.91 -6.67 -39.15
C ALA A 33 21.79 -7.34 -38.35
N PHE A 34 20.57 -6.83 -38.47
CA PHE A 34 19.39 -7.42 -37.83
C PHE A 34 19.07 -8.79 -38.42
N GLN A 35 19.14 -8.97 -39.74
CA GLN A 35 18.91 -10.26 -40.38
C GLN A 35 19.93 -11.30 -39.94
N SER A 36 21.21 -10.93 -39.90
CA SER A 36 22.28 -11.82 -39.44
C SER A 36 22.11 -12.19 -37.97
N ALA A 37 21.82 -11.21 -37.10
CA ALA A 37 21.59 -11.45 -35.69
C ALA A 37 20.33 -12.31 -35.44
N ALA A 38 19.25 -12.05 -36.19
CA ALA A 38 18.02 -12.82 -36.10
C ALA A 38 18.21 -14.26 -36.56
N ASN A 39 18.95 -14.49 -37.65
CA ASN A 39 19.29 -15.84 -38.09
C ASN A 39 20.11 -16.61 -37.04
N GLU A 40 21.05 -15.95 -36.35
CA GLU A 40 21.82 -16.59 -35.27
C GLU A 40 20.95 -16.88 -34.03
N LEU A 41 20.04 -15.98 -33.70
CA LEU A 41 19.17 -16.07 -32.51
C LEU A 41 17.88 -16.87 -32.75
N GLY A 42 17.57 -17.26 -33.99
CA GLY A 42 16.30 -17.90 -34.35
C GLY A 42 15.08 -16.95 -34.31
N LEU A 43 15.28 -15.66 -34.57
CA LEU A 43 14.23 -14.63 -34.59
C LEU A 43 13.71 -14.38 -36.00
N PHE A 44 12.46 -13.94 -36.12
CA PHE A 44 11.86 -13.47 -37.36
C PHE A 44 12.06 -11.96 -37.51
N VAL A 45 12.50 -11.53 -38.69
CA VAL A 45 12.68 -10.10 -39.00
C VAL A 45 11.49 -9.59 -39.81
N GLU A 46 10.90 -8.50 -39.32
CA GLU A 46 9.83 -7.75 -39.95
C GLU A 46 10.29 -6.31 -40.20
N ARG A 47 10.05 -5.80 -41.40
CA ARG A 47 10.35 -4.41 -41.76
C ARG A 47 9.07 -3.59 -41.69
N LEU A 48 8.94 -2.78 -40.64
CA LEU A 48 7.77 -1.94 -40.39
C LEU A 48 7.83 -0.60 -41.15
N ALA A 49 9.03 -0.04 -41.31
CA ALA A 49 9.24 1.20 -42.07
C ALA A 49 10.69 1.25 -42.63
N PRO A 50 11.04 2.25 -43.47
CA PRO A 50 12.39 2.33 -44.05
C PRO A 50 13.55 2.33 -43.05
N THR A 51 13.31 2.79 -41.82
CA THR A 51 14.27 2.90 -40.71
C THR A 51 13.79 2.18 -39.45
N VAL A 52 12.70 1.40 -39.55
CA VAL A 52 12.11 0.68 -38.42
C VAL A 52 12.15 -0.80 -38.77
N VAL A 53 13.13 -1.48 -38.19
CA VAL A 53 13.32 -2.93 -38.28
C VAL A 53 12.93 -3.53 -36.94
N ARG A 54 12.20 -4.64 -36.97
CA ARG A 54 11.79 -5.40 -35.81
C ARG A 54 12.26 -6.85 -35.99
N ALA A 55 12.98 -7.40 -35.02
CA ALA A 55 13.24 -8.82 -34.92
C ALA A 55 12.48 -9.37 -33.71
N ALA A 56 11.70 -10.44 -33.88
CA ALA A 56 10.89 -11.02 -32.81
C ALA A 56 10.84 -12.54 -32.87
N GLY A 57 10.75 -13.20 -31.72
CA GLY A 57 10.69 -14.65 -31.62
C GLY A 57 10.69 -15.13 -30.17
N ASP A 58 10.72 -16.45 -29.97
CA ASP A 58 10.86 -17.07 -28.66
C ASP A 58 12.24 -17.70 -28.54
N ILE A 59 12.94 -17.42 -27.43
CA ILE A 59 14.23 -18.03 -27.11
C ILE A 59 14.15 -18.60 -25.69
N GLY A 60 14.09 -19.92 -25.55
CA GLY A 60 14.07 -20.58 -24.24
C GLY A 60 12.80 -20.31 -23.41
N GLY A 61 11.68 -20.00 -24.06
CA GLY A 61 10.43 -19.60 -23.40
C GLY A 61 10.38 -18.12 -23.02
N PHE A 62 11.28 -17.29 -23.56
CA PHE A 62 11.24 -15.84 -23.44
C PHE A 62 10.87 -15.23 -24.79
N GLY A 63 9.83 -14.40 -24.80
CA GLY A 63 9.47 -13.59 -25.96
C GLY A 63 10.47 -12.46 -26.13
N VAL A 64 11.31 -12.53 -27.16
CA VAL A 64 12.32 -11.52 -27.46
C VAL A 64 11.81 -10.62 -28.59
N VAL A 65 11.86 -9.31 -28.37
CA VAL A 65 11.59 -8.29 -29.38
C VAL A 65 12.74 -7.29 -29.40
N ILE A 66 13.31 -7.06 -30.58
CA ILE A 66 14.35 -6.07 -30.83
C ILE A 66 13.79 -5.13 -31.89
N GLN A 67 13.66 -3.85 -31.58
CA GLN A 67 13.03 -2.90 -32.48
C GLN A 67 13.80 -1.59 -32.50
N THR A 68 14.06 -1.07 -33.71
CA THR A 68 14.58 0.29 -33.85
C THR A 68 13.43 1.29 -33.84
N SER A 69 13.55 2.37 -33.08
CA SER A 69 12.60 3.48 -33.05
C SER A 69 13.18 4.73 -33.72
N ARG A 70 12.31 5.53 -34.33
CA ARG A 70 12.68 6.86 -34.86
C ARG A 70 12.90 7.88 -33.75
N PHE A 71 12.35 7.62 -32.57
CA PHE A 71 12.45 8.48 -31.41
C PHE A 71 13.30 7.83 -30.32
N GLY A 72 13.95 8.67 -29.53
CA GLY A 72 14.74 8.26 -28.39
C GLY A 72 13.86 7.74 -27.26
N PRO A 73 14.45 7.14 -26.22
CA PRO A 73 13.71 6.69 -25.04
C PRO A 73 12.88 7.80 -24.39
N ASP A 74 13.38 9.04 -24.43
CA ASP A 74 12.70 10.22 -23.87
C ASP A 74 11.74 10.91 -24.87
N GLY A 75 11.45 10.27 -26.00
CA GLY A 75 10.65 10.86 -27.09
C GLY A 75 11.40 11.88 -27.96
N GLY A 76 12.70 12.08 -27.72
CA GLY A 76 13.55 12.97 -28.51
C GLY A 76 13.77 12.49 -29.96
N PRO A 77 14.32 13.32 -30.85
CA PRO A 77 14.49 12.99 -32.28
C PRO A 77 15.67 12.04 -32.57
N VAL A 78 16.36 11.55 -31.55
CA VAL A 78 17.51 10.64 -31.71
C VAL A 78 17.00 9.22 -31.91
N PRO A 79 17.31 8.54 -33.03
CA PRO A 79 16.87 7.17 -33.22
C PRO A 79 17.49 6.25 -32.16
N SER A 80 16.72 5.25 -31.73
CA SER A 80 17.13 4.31 -30.69
C SER A 80 16.91 2.87 -31.13
N THR A 81 17.63 1.94 -30.52
CA THR A 81 17.29 0.52 -30.55
C THR A 81 16.77 0.11 -29.18
N VAL A 82 15.64 -0.59 -29.15
CA VAL A 82 14.98 -1.08 -27.95
C VAL A 82 14.98 -2.61 -27.98
N TRP A 83 15.42 -3.23 -26.88
CA TRP A 83 15.28 -4.65 -26.65
C TRP A 83 14.25 -4.84 -25.55
N VAL A 84 13.32 -5.75 -25.79
CA VAL A 84 12.30 -6.17 -24.82
C VAL A 84 12.36 -7.68 -24.72
N ILE A 85 12.68 -8.19 -23.54
CA ILE A 85 12.54 -9.60 -23.20
C ILE A 85 11.31 -9.73 -22.31
N ASP A 86 10.25 -10.29 -22.87
CA ASP A 86 8.99 -10.51 -22.21
C ASP A 86 8.89 -11.96 -21.76
N SER A 87 8.88 -12.16 -20.46
CA SER A 87 8.75 -13.51 -19.89
C SER A 87 7.31 -13.91 -19.61
N ARG A 88 6.35 -12.95 -19.66
CA ARG A 88 4.89 -12.95 -19.36
C ARG A 88 4.38 -13.72 -18.13
N ALA A 89 5.05 -14.78 -17.69
CA ALA A 89 4.67 -15.68 -16.62
C ALA A 89 5.83 -16.03 -15.67
N ARG A 90 7.09 -15.68 -16.00
CA ARG A 90 8.25 -16.10 -15.21
C ARG A 90 8.88 -14.99 -14.36
N ILE A 91 9.01 -13.77 -14.90
CA ILE A 91 9.46 -12.61 -14.12
C ILE A 91 8.26 -12.09 -13.32
N PRO A 92 8.39 -11.87 -12.00
CA PRO A 92 7.31 -11.35 -11.19
C PRO A 92 6.77 -10.03 -11.75
N LEU A 93 5.45 -9.96 -11.95
CA LEU A 93 4.81 -8.78 -12.57
C LEU A 93 4.94 -7.52 -11.71
N ASP A 94 5.06 -7.69 -10.40
CA ASP A 94 5.23 -6.63 -9.41
C ASP A 94 6.70 -6.19 -9.23
N LEU A 95 7.66 -6.90 -9.84
CA LEU A 95 9.06 -6.53 -9.76
C LEU A 95 9.35 -5.33 -10.68
N VAL A 96 9.85 -4.27 -10.08
CA VAL A 96 10.39 -3.11 -10.78
C VAL A 96 11.84 -2.91 -10.36
N VAL A 97 12.76 -2.87 -11.32
CA VAL A 97 14.18 -2.58 -11.09
C VAL A 97 14.62 -1.48 -12.05
N ARG A 98 15.24 -0.43 -11.48
CA ARG A 98 15.77 0.69 -12.26
C ARG A 98 16.94 1.36 -11.56
N LYS A 99 17.67 2.19 -12.29
CA LYS A 99 18.68 3.07 -11.70
C LYS A 99 18.04 4.03 -10.70
N ARG A 100 18.67 4.20 -9.54
CA ARG A 100 18.15 4.98 -8.42
C ARG A 100 17.99 6.46 -8.77
N ARG A 101 16.85 7.04 -8.35
CA ARG A 101 16.57 8.49 -8.38
C ARG A 101 16.59 9.03 -6.95
N THR A 102 16.94 10.31 -6.77
CA THR A 102 17.24 10.92 -5.46
C THR A 102 16.08 10.90 -4.46
N ASN A 103 14.82 10.75 -4.91
CA ASN A 103 13.64 10.97 -4.08
C ASN A 103 12.81 9.71 -3.77
N GLU A 104 13.28 8.53 -4.15
CA GLU A 104 12.54 7.28 -3.91
C GLU A 104 13.08 6.60 -2.66
N ALA A 105 12.19 6.16 -1.76
CA ALA A 105 12.55 5.31 -0.64
C ALA A 105 12.66 3.86 -1.16
N PRO A 106 13.87 3.35 -1.45
CA PRO A 106 14.01 2.05 -2.08
C PRO A 106 13.91 0.96 -1.03
N PHE A 107 13.55 -0.24 -1.48
CA PHE A 107 13.82 -1.45 -0.74
C PHE A 107 15.33 -1.53 -0.42
N ARG A 108 15.68 -1.85 0.83
CA ARG A 108 17.07 -1.96 1.27
C ARG A 108 17.46 -3.42 1.43
N THR A 109 18.52 -3.82 0.75
CA THR A 109 19.11 -5.16 0.84
C THR A 109 20.20 -5.28 1.91
N GLY A 110 20.65 -4.15 2.47
CA GLY A 110 21.79 -4.10 3.38
C GLY A 110 23.14 -4.14 2.65
N ASP A 111 23.12 -4.01 1.33
CA ASP A 111 24.30 -3.92 0.47
C ASP A 111 24.39 -2.47 -0.01
N GLU A 112 25.22 -1.67 0.66
CA GLU A 112 25.23 -0.21 0.49
C GLU A 112 25.50 0.21 -0.95
N VAL A 113 26.36 -0.53 -1.67
CA VAL A 113 26.70 -0.26 -3.06
C VAL A 113 25.48 -0.51 -3.95
N PHE A 114 24.82 -1.65 -3.77
CA PHE A 114 23.60 -1.97 -4.51
C PHE A 114 22.47 -0.98 -4.18
N ASP A 115 22.23 -0.74 -2.90
CA ASP A 115 21.15 0.13 -2.41
C ASP A 115 21.37 1.60 -2.83
N ALA A 116 22.62 2.05 -3.01
CA ALA A 116 22.94 3.39 -3.53
C ALA A 116 22.69 3.54 -5.04
N ALA A 117 22.86 2.48 -5.82
CA ALA A 117 22.81 2.54 -7.28
C ALA A 117 21.45 2.11 -7.87
N VAL A 118 20.75 1.19 -7.22
CA VAL A 118 19.58 0.51 -7.76
C VAL A 118 18.35 0.76 -6.89
N THR A 119 17.22 1.08 -7.53
CA THR A 119 15.91 1.05 -6.88
C THR A 119 15.18 -0.22 -7.29
N VAL A 120 14.79 -1.00 -6.28
CA VAL A 120 13.96 -2.19 -6.44
C VAL A 120 12.62 -1.98 -5.73
N LEU A 121 11.53 -2.28 -6.43
CA LEU A 121 10.17 -2.30 -5.90
C LEU A 121 9.52 -3.65 -6.21
N GLY A 122 8.64 -4.11 -5.32
CA GLY A 122 7.95 -5.39 -5.45
C GLY A 122 7.47 -5.89 -4.09
N LYS A 123 6.78 -7.03 -4.06
CA LYS A 123 6.38 -7.67 -2.80
C LYS A 123 7.59 -8.20 -2.05
N ASP A 124 7.63 -7.96 -0.74
CA ASP A 124 8.66 -8.44 0.19
C ASP A 124 9.10 -9.89 -0.06
N VAL A 125 8.15 -10.83 -0.13
CA VAL A 125 8.42 -12.27 -0.36
C VAL A 125 9.23 -12.49 -1.63
N THR A 126 8.84 -11.81 -2.72
CA THR A 126 9.50 -11.89 -4.01
C THR A 126 10.91 -11.32 -3.92
N LEU A 127 11.05 -10.12 -3.34
CA LEU A 127 12.34 -9.41 -3.27
C LEU A 127 13.36 -10.16 -2.43
N TYR A 128 12.99 -10.60 -1.22
CA TYR A 128 13.90 -11.35 -0.35
C TYR A 128 14.27 -12.71 -0.94
N SER A 129 13.37 -13.37 -1.68
CA SER A 129 13.68 -14.64 -2.35
C SER A 129 14.63 -14.46 -3.54
N LEU A 130 14.54 -13.32 -4.23
CA LEU A 130 15.19 -13.08 -5.50
C LEU A 130 16.57 -12.42 -5.36
N LEU A 131 16.71 -11.45 -4.47
CA LEU A 131 17.86 -10.53 -4.44
C LEU A 131 19.09 -11.11 -3.74
N THR A 132 19.50 -12.32 -4.13
CA THR A 132 20.78 -12.91 -3.72
C THR A 132 21.98 -12.12 -4.26
N THR A 133 23.15 -12.28 -3.64
CA THR A 133 24.38 -11.56 -4.01
C THR A 133 24.71 -11.66 -5.52
N PRO A 134 24.62 -12.85 -6.16
CA PRO A 134 24.87 -12.95 -7.60
C PRO A 134 23.85 -12.17 -8.46
N ILE A 135 22.59 -12.16 -8.03
CA ILE A 135 21.51 -11.45 -8.74
C ILE A 135 21.65 -9.94 -8.54
N ARG A 136 21.96 -9.48 -7.32
CA ARG A 136 22.23 -8.05 -7.04
C ARG A 136 23.38 -7.52 -7.90
N ARG A 137 24.48 -8.26 -8.02
CA ARG A 137 25.60 -7.89 -8.91
C ARG A 137 25.17 -7.80 -10.38
N ALA A 138 24.43 -8.79 -10.86
CA ALA A 138 23.93 -8.79 -12.24
C ALA A 138 22.96 -7.62 -12.51
N LEU A 139 22.10 -7.29 -11.55
CA LEU A 139 21.19 -6.14 -11.63
C LEU A 139 21.94 -4.81 -11.58
N LEU A 140 22.99 -4.70 -10.78
CA LEU A 140 23.85 -3.51 -10.73
C LEU A 140 24.47 -3.25 -12.10
N GLU A 141 25.17 -4.24 -12.67
CA GLU A 141 25.77 -4.14 -14.02
C GLU A 141 24.72 -3.83 -15.11
N ALA A 142 23.54 -4.46 -15.02
CA ALA A 142 22.46 -4.24 -15.97
C ALA A 142 21.87 -2.81 -15.88
N THR A 143 21.62 -2.32 -14.68
CA THR A 143 21.05 -0.97 -14.48
C THR A 143 22.05 0.14 -14.82
N GLU A 144 23.35 -0.10 -14.64
CA GLU A 144 24.41 0.78 -15.17
C GLU A 144 24.38 0.87 -16.69
N ALA A 145 24.07 -0.24 -17.36
CA ALA A 145 23.85 -0.28 -18.81
C ALA A 145 22.51 0.31 -19.27
N GLY A 146 21.66 0.79 -18.35
CA GLY A 146 20.35 1.38 -18.66
C GLY A 146 19.22 0.35 -18.79
N VAL A 147 19.39 -0.87 -18.27
CA VAL A 147 18.32 -1.87 -18.21
C VAL A 147 17.24 -1.46 -17.20
N LEU A 148 15.99 -1.61 -17.61
CA LEU A 148 14.78 -1.43 -16.82
C LEU A 148 14.05 -2.78 -16.72
N ILE A 149 13.62 -3.16 -15.53
CA ILE A 149 12.77 -4.34 -15.32
C ILE A 149 11.44 -3.85 -14.80
N HIS A 150 10.34 -4.24 -15.45
CA HIS A 150 8.98 -3.89 -15.03
C HIS A 150 7.94 -4.79 -15.70
N GLY A 151 6.83 -5.07 -15.00
CA GLY A 151 5.68 -5.74 -15.61
C GLY A 151 6.00 -7.10 -16.25
N GLY A 152 6.93 -7.86 -15.67
CA GLY A 152 7.38 -9.15 -16.20
C GLY A 152 8.35 -9.08 -17.39
N ARG A 153 8.91 -7.89 -17.67
CA ARG A 153 9.79 -7.61 -18.82
C ARG A 153 11.16 -7.10 -18.37
N VAL A 154 12.17 -7.41 -19.17
CA VAL A 154 13.50 -6.78 -19.13
C VAL A 154 13.65 -5.94 -20.40
N GLU A 155 13.87 -4.65 -20.22
CA GLU A 155 13.91 -3.66 -21.30
C GLU A 155 15.22 -2.87 -21.25
N ILE A 156 15.80 -2.57 -22.40
CA ILE A 156 16.91 -1.62 -22.51
C ILE A 156 16.73 -0.81 -23.78
N SER A 157 17.03 0.48 -23.69
CA SER A 157 17.05 1.38 -24.84
C SER A 157 18.45 1.98 -25.00
N GLU A 158 19.03 1.81 -26.17
CA GLU A 158 20.30 2.45 -26.54
C GLU A 158 19.99 3.64 -27.47
N ALA A 159 20.52 4.82 -27.15
CA ALA A 159 20.33 6.06 -27.90
C ALA A 159 21.17 6.11 -29.20
N ALA A 160 21.24 4.99 -29.92
CA ALA A 160 21.89 4.86 -31.21
C ALA A 160 21.32 3.65 -31.97
N LEU A 161 21.40 3.71 -33.30
CA LEU A 161 21.13 2.55 -34.14
C LEU A 161 22.30 1.56 -34.04
N VAL A 162 22.00 0.34 -33.62
CA VAL A 162 23.01 -0.73 -33.56
C VAL A 162 23.16 -1.39 -34.92
N GLU A 163 24.26 -1.07 -35.60
CA GLU A 163 24.59 -1.58 -36.95
C GLU A 163 25.43 -2.88 -36.93
N SER A 164 25.80 -3.37 -35.75
CA SER A 164 26.64 -4.56 -35.60
C SER A 164 25.80 -5.75 -35.16
N SER A 165 25.73 -6.79 -35.99
CA SER A 165 25.05 -8.05 -35.65
C SER A 165 25.60 -8.67 -34.37
N ARG A 166 26.92 -8.64 -34.19
CA ARG A 166 27.61 -9.13 -32.98
C ARG A 166 27.13 -8.41 -31.73
N THR A 167 26.91 -7.09 -31.81
CA THR A 167 26.42 -6.29 -30.67
C THR A 167 24.97 -6.65 -30.34
N VAL A 168 24.11 -6.79 -31.36
CA VAL A 168 22.71 -7.23 -31.18
C VAL A 168 22.66 -8.60 -30.50
N VAL A 169 23.43 -9.56 -30.99
CA VAL A 169 23.50 -10.92 -30.44
C VAL A 169 24.02 -10.92 -29.00
N ALA A 170 25.15 -10.24 -28.74
CA ALA A 170 25.76 -10.19 -27.42
C ALA A 170 24.81 -9.54 -26.40
N ARG A 171 24.15 -8.44 -26.77
CA ARG A 171 23.18 -7.75 -25.90
C ARG A 171 21.98 -8.64 -25.60
N THR A 172 21.39 -9.29 -26.62
CA THR A 172 20.27 -10.22 -26.42
C THR A 172 20.65 -11.37 -25.50
N LYS A 173 21.83 -11.98 -25.67
CA LYS A 173 22.32 -13.05 -24.79
C LYS A 173 22.53 -12.57 -23.35
N GLN A 174 23.06 -11.35 -23.16
CA GLN A 174 23.22 -10.75 -21.82
C GLN A 174 21.88 -10.56 -21.11
N LEU A 175 20.88 -10.00 -21.81
CA LEU A 175 19.55 -9.77 -21.26
C LEU A 175 18.83 -11.11 -20.97
N LEU A 176 18.97 -12.12 -21.83
CA LEU A 176 18.42 -13.45 -21.60
C LEU A 176 19.06 -14.12 -20.38
N ALA A 177 20.37 -13.98 -20.21
CA ALA A 177 21.07 -14.51 -19.03
C ALA A 177 20.59 -13.82 -17.73
N LEU A 178 20.35 -12.50 -17.77
CA LEU A 178 19.76 -11.78 -16.65
C LEU A 178 18.33 -12.27 -16.36
N ALA A 179 17.49 -12.37 -17.41
CA ALA A 179 16.12 -12.85 -17.28
C ALA A 179 16.08 -14.27 -16.69
N SER A 180 16.90 -15.20 -17.18
CA SER A 180 17.00 -16.56 -16.65
C SER A 180 17.34 -16.57 -15.16
N ARG A 181 18.37 -15.82 -14.75
CA ARG A 181 18.78 -15.73 -13.34
C ARG A 181 17.65 -15.23 -12.44
N ILE A 182 16.81 -14.31 -12.95
CA ILE A 182 15.66 -13.79 -12.21
C ILE A 182 14.55 -14.84 -12.11
N THR A 183 14.35 -15.66 -13.15
CA THR A 183 13.26 -16.63 -13.21
C THR A 183 13.57 -17.96 -12.53
N ASP A 184 14.84 -18.35 -12.44
CA ASP A 184 15.25 -19.67 -11.95
C ASP A 184 15.01 -19.87 -10.44
N ARG A 185 14.70 -18.79 -9.71
CA ARG A 185 14.31 -18.85 -8.30
C ARG A 185 12.81 -18.60 -8.10
N PRO A 186 12.02 -19.64 -7.79
CA PRO A 186 10.62 -19.43 -7.45
C PRO A 186 10.52 -18.59 -6.16
N ALA A 187 9.63 -17.60 -6.14
CA ALA A 187 9.31 -16.89 -4.91
C ALA A 187 8.57 -17.83 -3.96
N GLY A 188 9.05 -18.00 -2.73
CA GLY A 188 8.43 -18.91 -1.79
C GLY A 188 9.29 -19.21 -0.57
N PRO A 189 8.75 -20.01 0.37
CA PRO A 189 9.40 -20.25 1.64
C PRO A 189 10.73 -21.02 1.50
N ALA A 190 10.88 -21.89 0.50
CA ALA A 190 12.14 -22.59 0.23
C ALA A 190 13.27 -21.61 -0.14
N SER A 191 13.00 -20.68 -1.07
CA SER A 191 13.97 -19.66 -1.49
C SER A 191 14.30 -18.67 -0.36
N LEU A 192 13.35 -18.37 0.53
CA LEU A 192 13.62 -17.58 1.73
C LEU A 192 14.56 -18.31 2.71
N ILE A 193 14.46 -19.64 2.85
CA ILE A 193 15.40 -20.43 3.66
C ILE A 193 16.79 -20.43 3.04
N ASP A 194 16.89 -20.58 1.72
CA ASP A 194 18.17 -20.46 1.05
C ASP A 194 18.79 -19.08 1.30
N THR A 195 17.99 -18.02 1.20
CA THR A 195 18.43 -16.64 1.47
C THR A 195 18.89 -16.50 2.92
N LEU A 196 18.14 -17.06 3.87
CA LEU A 196 18.48 -17.04 5.28
C LEU A 196 19.83 -17.71 5.58
N THR A 197 20.16 -18.77 4.86
CA THR A 197 21.44 -19.48 5.05
C THR A 197 22.60 -18.79 4.33
N SER A 198 22.37 -18.33 3.10
CA SER A 198 23.42 -17.86 2.18
C SER A 198 23.67 -16.35 2.16
N GLU A 199 22.73 -15.52 2.60
CA GLU A 199 22.79 -14.05 2.45
C GLU A 199 22.76 -13.32 3.80
N PRO A 200 23.93 -13.06 4.44
CA PRO A 200 24.01 -12.40 5.75
C PRO A 200 23.21 -11.10 5.87
N SER A 201 23.25 -10.23 4.86
CA SER A 201 22.57 -8.93 4.87
C SER A 201 21.05 -9.04 4.78
N LEU A 202 20.52 -10.14 4.25
CA LEU A 202 19.09 -10.38 4.07
C LEU A 202 18.49 -11.32 5.12
N ARG A 203 19.31 -11.92 6.01
CA ARG A 203 18.84 -12.93 6.96
C ARG A 203 17.66 -12.48 7.80
N PHE A 204 17.80 -11.30 8.42
CA PHE A 204 16.77 -10.76 9.29
C PHE A 204 15.44 -10.57 8.55
N ALA A 205 15.52 -10.00 7.35
CA ALA A 205 14.34 -9.70 6.56
C ALA A 205 13.68 -10.95 5.95
N ALA A 206 14.48 -11.94 5.56
CA ALA A 206 14.01 -13.26 5.13
C ALA A 206 13.33 -14.02 6.29
N ALA A 207 13.96 -14.05 7.48
CA ALA A 207 13.39 -14.65 8.69
C ALA A 207 12.06 -13.98 9.08
N ARG A 208 12.04 -12.65 9.14
CA ARG A 208 10.83 -11.86 9.38
C ARG A 208 9.71 -12.23 8.41
N THR A 209 10.03 -12.33 7.13
CA THR A 209 9.03 -12.66 6.10
C THR A 209 8.51 -14.08 6.24
N LEU A 210 9.37 -15.05 6.58
CA LEU A 210 8.98 -16.41 6.90
C LEU A 210 8.01 -16.45 8.09
N VAL A 211 8.33 -15.75 9.18
CA VAL A 211 7.46 -15.70 10.38
C VAL A 211 6.10 -15.08 10.05
N LEU A 212 6.06 -13.91 9.38
CA LEU A 212 4.81 -13.16 9.19
C LEU A 212 3.88 -13.75 8.13
N ARG A 213 4.42 -14.46 7.13
CA ARG A 213 3.64 -14.95 5.98
C ARG A 213 3.49 -16.46 5.94
N PHE A 214 4.38 -17.18 6.63
CA PHE A 214 4.49 -18.63 6.51
C PHE A 214 4.67 -19.31 7.88
N SER A 215 4.17 -18.71 8.96
CA SER A 215 4.28 -19.23 10.35
C SER A 215 3.95 -20.72 10.46
N ASP A 216 2.91 -21.17 9.76
CA ASP A 216 2.37 -22.52 9.89
C ASP A 216 3.05 -23.53 8.94
N SER A 217 3.91 -23.04 8.05
CA SER A 217 4.55 -23.87 7.04
C SER A 217 5.70 -24.70 7.62
N GLU A 218 5.80 -25.96 7.20
CA GLU A 218 6.93 -26.85 7.54
C GLU A 218 8.31 -26.22 7.22
N PRO A 219 8.51 -25.54 6.07
CA PRO A 219 9.75 -24.81 5.82
C PRO A 219 10.09 -23.78 6.91
N ALA A 220 9.12 -23.01 7.38
CA ALA A 220 9.38 -21.97 8.36
C ALA A 220 9.73 -22.54 9.75
N ARG A 221 9.10 -23.66 10.15
CA ARG A 221 9.49 -24.42 11.35
C ARG A 221 10.92 -24.94 11.27
N ARG A 222 11.32 -25.55 10.14
CA ARG A 222 12.70 -25.99 9.91
C ARG A 222 13.70 -24.83 9.92
N ALA A 223 13.32 -23.67 9.39
CA ALA A 223 14.15 -22.46 9.43
C ALA A 223 14.39 -21.99 10.88
N ALA A 224 13.33 -22.02 11.71
CA ALA A 224 13.41 -21.68 13.12
C ALA A 224 14.36 -22.61 13.89
N GLU A 225 14.22 -23.92 13.69
CA GLU A 225 15.08 -24.94 14.29
C GLU A 225 16.54 -24.75 13.88
N TRP A 226 16.79 -24.48 12.59
CA TRP A 226 18.12 -24.21 12.06
C TRP A 226 18.78 -22.98 12.71
N ILE A 227 18.02 -21.89 12.91
CA ILE A 227 18.55 -20.68 13.57
C ILE A 227 18.85 -20.95 15.04
N GLN A 228 17.97 -21.66 15.75
CA GLN A 228 18.10 -21.92 17.18
C GLN A 228 19.28 -22.83 17.51
N THR A 229 19.58 -23.80 16.66
CA THR A 229 20.66 -24.78 16.88
C THR A 229 22.06 -24.25 16.60
N ARG A 230 22.19 -23.11 15.91
CA ARG A 230 23.47 -22.60 15.44
C ARG A 230 24.06 -21.56 16.41
N GLU A 231 25.28 -21.80 16.89
CA GLU A 231 25.98 -20.95 17.88
C GLU A 231 26.30 -19.53 17.38
N ASP A 232 26.62 -19.38 16.09
CA ASP A 232 26.95 -18.09 15.46
C ASP A 232 25.72 -17.25 15.06
N SER A 233 24.51 -17.74 15.33
CA SER A 233 23.29 -17.02 14.97
C SER A 233 23.19 -15.74 15.79
N ASP A 234 22.96 -14.63 15.08
CA ASP A 234 22.62 -13.34 15.67
C ASP A 234 21.50 -13.50 16.71
N GLN A 235 21.68 -12.90 17.88
CA GLN A 235 20.71 -12.95 18.96
C GLN A 235 19.36 -12.36 18.53
N ASP A 236 19.36 -11.40 17.61
CA ASP A 236 18.16 -10.81 17.04
C ASP A 236 17.40 -11.83 16.18
N LEU A 237 18.11 -12.61 15.36
CA LEU A 237 17.53 -13.71 14.58
C LEU A 237 16.96 -14.81 15.47
N ARG A 238 17.67 -15.19 16.54
CA ARG A 238 17.16 -16.17 17.51
C ARG A 238 15.86 -15.69 18.16
N THR A 239 15.80 -14.41 18.52
CA THR A 239 14.58 -13.85 19.10
C THR A 239 13.45 -13.81 18.08
N LEU A 240 13.70 -13.42 16.83
CA LEU A 240 12.69 -13.53 15.76
C LEU A 240 12.14 -14.94 15.65
N CYS A 241 13.00 -15.96 15.73
CA CYS A 241 12.58 -17.35 15.60
C CYS A 241 11.85 -17.90 16.82
N SER A 242 11.95 -17.25 17.98
CA SER A 242 11.08 -17.60 19.12
C SER A 242 9.61 -17.33 18.80
N ALA A 243 9.32 -16.45 17.84
CA ALA A 243 7.96 -16.13 17.39
C ALA A 243 7.24 -17.30 16.68
N PHE A 244 7.96 -18.37 16.30
CA PHE A 244 7.34 -19.59 15.76
C PHE A 244 6.67 -20.43 16.85
N ASP A 245 7.07 -20.25 18.11
CA ASP A 245 6.42 -20.85 19.26
C ASP A 245 5.49 -19.80 19.87
N ALA A 246 4.18 -19.94 19.67
CA ALA A 246 3.21 -18.94 20.12
C ALA A 246 3.27 -18.70 21.64
N ASP A 247 3.54 -19.76 22.42
CA ASP A 247 3.55 -19.71 23.88
C ASP A 247 4.84 -19.08 24.42
N ARG A 248 5.99 -19.43 23.83
CA ARG A 248 7.30 -18.88 24.24
C ARG A 248 7.62 -17.54 23.59
N GLY A 249 7.11 -17.31 22.39
CA GLY A 249 7.40 -16.14 21.57
C GLY A 249 6.86 -14.85 22.17
N HIS A 250 5.69 -14.87 22.83
CA HIS A 250 5.10 -13.66 23.39
C HIS A 250 6.00 -13.00 24.45
N GLY A 251 6.50 -13.79 25.41
CA GLY A 251 7.38 -13.28 26.47
C GLY A 251 8.72 -12.79 25.92
N ALA A 252 9.33 -13.57 25.02
CA ALA A 252 10.61 -13.23 24.40
C ALA A 252 10.53 -11.94 23.55
N LEU A 253 9.48 -11.80 22.73
CA LEU A 253 9.28 -10.61 21.91
C LEU A 253 8.92 -9.38 22.74
N THR A 254 8.18 -9.55 23.84
CA THR A 254 7.90 -8.45 24.77
C THR A 254 9.20 -7.94 25.39
N ALA A 255 10.10 -8.83 25.81
CA ALA A 255 11.41 -8.46 26.34
C ALA A 255 12.27 -7.75 25.28
N VAL A 256 12.27 -8.22 24.04
CA VAL A 256 13.03 -7.59 22.96
C VAL A 256 12.48 -6.24 22.53
N MET A 257 11.17 -6.06 22.51
CA MET A 257 10.55 -4.77 22.20
C MET A 257 11.03 -3.65 23.15
N VAL A 258 11.21 -3.97 24.43
CA VAL A 258 11.66 -3.00 25.46
C VAL A 258 13.18 -2.90 25.61
N ASP A 259 13.95 -3.82 25.02
CA ASP A 259 15.42 -3.82 25.11
C ASP A 259 16.03 -2.77 24.18
N GLU A 260 16.47 -1.64 24.75
CA GLU A 260 17.08 -0.52 24.00
C GLU A 260 18.41 -0.88 23.32
N ARG A 261 19.04 -2.00 23.71
CA ARG A 261 20.26 -2.48 23.07
C ARG A 261 20.00 -3.08 21.69
N ARG A 262 18.74 -3.41 21.38
CA ARG A 262 18.30 -3.98 20.10
C ARG A 262 18.11 -2.90 19.06
N SER A 263 18.32 -3.25 17.79
CA SER A 263 18.06 -2.33 16.69
C SER A 263 16.57 -1.95 16.65
N PHE A 264 16.28 -0.76 16.10
CA PHE A 264 14.90 -0.32 15.90
C PHE A 264 14.10 -1.32 15.05
N GLU A 265 14.68 -1.92 14.00
CA GLU A 265 13.97 -2.88 13.16
C GLU A 265 13.52 -4.12 13.93
N VAL A 266 14.35 -4.61 14.85
CA VAL A 266 14.09 -5.80 15.68
C VAL A 266 12.95 -5.52 16.64
N ARG A 267 13.00 -4.36 17.30
CA ARG A 267 11.99 -3.91 18.25
C ARG A 267 10.65 -3.62 17.58
N ALA A 268 10.68 -2.96 16.42
CA ALA A 268 9.49 -2.67 15.62
C ALA A 268 8.86 -3.95 15.07
N PHE A 269 9.67 -4.94 14.67
CA PHE A 269 9.16 -6.25 14.32
C PHE A 269 8.48 -6.94 15.51
N ALA A 270 9.12 -6.95 16.69
CA ALA A 270 8.56 -7.58 17.87
C ALA A 270 7.19 -6.99 18.21
N LEU A 271 7.08 -5.66 18.18
CA LEU A 271 5.82 -4.95 18.33
C LEU A 271 4.79 -5.38 17.25
N HIS A 272 5.17 -5.36 15.98
CA HIS A 272 4.28 -5.77 14.88
C HIS A 272 3.73 -7.19 15.09
N TRP A 273 4.61 -8.14 15.47
CA TRP A 273 4.20 -9.51 15.73
C TRP A 273 3.25 -9.62 16.92
N LEU A 274 3.59 -8.97 18.05
CA LEU A 274 2.75 -8.95 19.25
C LEU A 274 1.34 -8.41 18.96
N VAL A 275 1.24 -7.39 18.11
CA VAL A 275 -0.05 -6.80 17.70
C VAL A 275 -0.85 -7.72 16.77
N HIS A 276 -0.21 -8.46 15.86
CA HIS A 276 -0.92 -9.28 14.88
C HIS A 276 -1.28 -10.67 15.40
N VAL A 277 -0.38 -11.31 16.13
CA VAL A 277 -0.53 -12.71 16.59
C VAL A 277 -0.99 -12.79 18.04
N GLY A 278 -0.68 -11.78 18.85
CA GLY A 278 -1.01 -11.77 20.28
C GLY A 278 -2.52 -11.76 20.57
N THR A 279 -2.87 -12.17 21.79
CA THR A 279 -4.21 -12.02 22.37
C THR A 279 -4.60 -10.55 22.43
N HIS A 280 -5.90 -10.24 22.43
CA HIS A 280 -6.38 -8.84 22.47
C HIS A 280 -5.74 -8.02 23.60
N GLU A 281 -5.61 -8.60 24.80
CA GLU A 281 -4.90 -7.98 25.93
C GLU A 281 -3.40 -7.80 25.67
N GLY A 282 -2.75 -8.80 25.08
CA GLY A 282 -1.35 -8.70 24.66
C GLY A 282 -1.10 -7.59 23.64
N ARG A 283 -2.03 -7.37 22.70
CA ARG A 283 -1.96 -6.27 21.71
C ARG A 283 -2.03 -4.91 22.38
N VAL A 284 -3.00 -4.72 23.28
CA VAL A 284 -3.18 -3.48 24.04
C VAL A 284 -1.94 -3.21 24.89
N ASN A 285 -1.41 -4.20 25.60
CA ASN A 285 -0.23 -4.04 26.42
C ASN A 285 1.02 -3.71 25.58
N ALA A 286 1.21 -4.39 24.44
CA ALA A 286 2.33 -4.12 23.55
C ALA A 286 2.32 -2.69 23.00
N ILE A 287 1.15 -2.21 22.54
CA ILE A 287 1.02 -0.83 22.03
C ILE A 287 1.17 0.19 23.14
N SER A 288 0.51 0.02 24.29
CA SER A 288 0.67 0.93 25.44
C SER A 288 2.15 1.10 25.76
N ARG A 289 2.87 -0.01 25.89
CA ARG A 289 4.30 0.02 26.18
C ARG A 289 5.13 0.68 25.07
N ALA A 290 4.78 0.44 23.81
CA ALA A 290 5.46 1.05 22.68
C ALA A 290 5.19 2.55 22.52
N LEU A 291 4.05 3.06 23.00
CA LEU A 291 3.74 4.49 23.01
C LEU A 291 4.61 5.27 24.01
N GLU A 292 5.00 4.63 25.11
CA GLU A 292 5.95 5.17 26.10
C GLU A 292 7.39 5.23 25.57
N ILE A 293 7.71 4.47 24.51
CA ILE A 293 9.05 4.39 23.93
C ILE A 293 9.11 5.32 22.72
N ASP A 294 9.86 6.43 22.83
CA ASP A 294 9.95 7.46 21.78
C ASP A 294 10.28 6.89 20.39
N THR A 295 11.22 5.95 20.30
CA THR A 295 11.63 5.35 19.02
C THR A 295 10.53 4.48 18.40
N LEU A 296 9.70 3.81 19.21
CA LEU A 296 8.64 2.91 18.74
C LEU A 296 7.28 3.59 18.62
N ARG A 297 7.08 4.78 19.19
CA ARG A 297 5.79 5.48 19.22
C ARG A 297 5.15 5.57 17.84
N ASN A 298 5.92 5.99 16.83
CA ASN A 298 5.40 6.10 15.45
C ASN A 298 5.05 4.74 14.83
N ALA A 299 5.83 3.69 15.14
CA ALA A 299 5.50 2.34 14.70
C ALA A 299 4.22 1.81 15.37
N ALA A 300 4.02 2.10 16.66
CA ALA A 300 2.81 1.77 17.39
C ALA A 300 1.58 2.47 16.80
N ILE A 301 1.67 3.78 16.52
CA ILE A 301 0.60 4.54 15.86
C ILE A 301 0.26 3.95 14.49
N GLY A 302 1.28 3.72 13.66
CA GLY A 302 1.11 3.14 12.34
C GLY A 302 0.41 1.78 12.41
N LEU A 303 0.74 0.96 13.41
CA LEU A 303 0.07 -0.31 13.64
C LEU A 303 -1.38 -0.15 14.05
N VAL A 304 -1.73 0.80 14.93
CA VAL A 304 -3.14 1.01 15.31
C VAL A 304 -3.97 1.44 14.09
N ILE A 305 -3.45 2.35 13.26
CA ILE A 305 -4.12 2.83 12.04
C ILE A 305 -4.29 1.70 11.00
N THR A 306 -3.25 0.89 10.78
CA THR A 306 -3.26 -0.16 9.75
C THR A 306 -3.96 -1.44 10.19
N SER A 307 -4.09 -1.66 11.49
CA SER A 307 -4.87 -2.77 12.04
C SER A 307 -6.35 -2.55 11.76
N SER A 308 -7.04 -3.57 11.21
CA SER A 308 -8.48 -3.48 10.95
C SER A 308 -9.25 -3.08 12.22
N PRO A 309 -10.13 -2.06 12.18
CA PRO A 309 -10.94 -1.65 13.33
C PRO A 309 -11.75 -2.80 13.94
N SER A 310 -12.16 -3.77 13.13
CA SER A 310 -12.87 -4.98 13.57
C SER A 310 -12.05 -5.92 14.45
N GLY A 311 -10.71 -5.81 14.42
CA GLY A 311 -9.81 -6.61 15.25
C GLY A 311 -9.69 -6.09 16.69
N TRP A 312 -10.17 -4.87 16.95
CA TRP A 312 -10.12 -4.25 18.26
C TRP A 312 -11.45 -4.41 18.99
N ARG A 313 -11.42 -4.99 20.19
CA ARG A 313 -12.54 -4.80 21.12
C ARG A 313 -12.52 -3.36 21.64
N HIS A 314 -13.74 -2.82 21.77
CA HIS A 314 -14.02 -1.47 22.23
C HIS A 314 -13.30 -1.12 23.54
N ASP A 315 -13.33 -2.01 24.54
CA ASP A 315 -12.67 -1.86 25.83
C ASP A 315 -11.13 -1.76 25.74
N GLY A 316 -10.53 -2.39 24.73
CA GLY A 316 -9.10 -2.32 24.50
C GLY A 316 -8.66 -0.97 23.94
N LEU A 317 -9.41 -0.45 22.96
CA LEU A 317 -9.11 0.85 22.36
C LEU A 317 -9.33 1.98 23.36
N GLU A 318 -10.37 1.92 24.20
CA GLU A 318 -10.56 2.91 25.25
C GLU A 318 -9.41 2.95 26.24
N ARG A 319 -8.92 1.79 26.66
CA ARG A 319 -7.72 1.69 27.52
C ARG A 319 -6.49 2.29 26.85
N LEU A 320 -6.30 2.03 25.55
CA LEU A 320 -5.21 2.61 24.76
C LEU A 320 -5.31 4.14 24.69
N VAL A 321 -6.50 4.68 24.43
CA VAL A 321 -6.71 6.13 24.39
C VAL A 321 -6.45 6.73 25.77
N TRP A 322 -6.97 6.13 26.86
CA TRP A 322 -6.72 6.58 28.22
C TRP A 322 -5.23 6.65 28.56
N HIS A 323 -4.48 5.64 28.11
CA HIS A 323 -3.05 5.60 28.29
C HIS A 323 -2.37 6.70 27.46
N ALA A 324 -2.72 6.81 26.17
CA ALA A 324 -2.18 7.78 25.24
C ALA A 324 -2.41 9.24 25.68
N VAL A 325 -3.55 9.56 26.32
CA VAL A 325 -3.82 10.92 26.84
C VAL A 325 -2.71 11.39 27.79
N ARG A 326 -2.07 10.47 28.51
CA ARG A 326 -1.07 10.78 29.53
C ARG A 326 0.36 10.82 29.01
N VAL A 327 0.66 10.05 27.97
CA VAL A 327 2.05 9.76 27.56
C VAL A 327 2.37 10.12 26.12
N ALA A 328 1.36 10.40 25.28
CA ALA A 328 1.53 10.49 23.84
C ALA A 328 1.31 11.90 23.29
N SER A 329 1.80 12.14 22.07
CA SER A 329 1.65 13.41 21.37
C SER A 329 0.21 13.63 20.86
N PRO A 330 -0.19 14.88 20.58
CA PRO A 330 -1.50 15.16 19.97
C PRO A 330 -1.72 14.40 18.66
N ASP A 331 -0.69 14.26 17.82
CA ASP A 331 -0.73 13.44 16.59
C ASP A 331 -1.13 11.99 16.87
N THR A 332 -0.62 11.44 17.98
CA THR A 332 -0.94 10.07 18.41
C THR A 332 -2.41 9.95 18.79
N LEU A 333 -2.91 10.92 19.57
CA LEU A 333 -4.30 10.96 19.99
C LEU A 333 -5.25 11.12 18.81
N SER A 334 -4.90 12.00 17.86
CA SER A 334 -5.68 12.19 16.63
C SER A 334 -5.79 10.88 15.84
N ALA A 335 -4.67 10.18 15.64
CA ALA A 335 -4.65 8.87 14.99
C ALA A 335 -5.52 7.82 15.71
N LEU A 336 -5.44 7.75 17.04
CA LEU A 336 -6.26 6.83 17.82
C LEU A 336 -7.74 7.17 17.73
N LEU A 337 -8.11 8.45 17.75
CA LEU A 337 -9.50 8.90 17.59
C LEU A 337 -10.07 8.53 16.23
N LEU A 338 -9.28 8.63 15.15
CA LEU A 338 -9.70 8.16 13.84
C LEU A 338 -10.07 6.67 13.85
N THR A 339 -9.31 5.83 14.57
CA THR A 339 -9.64 4.41 14.71
C THR A 339 -10.85 4.16 15.62
N LEU A 340 -10.98 4.92 16.71
CA LEU A 340 -12.11 4.82 17.64
C LEU A 340 -13.44 5.20 16.96
N THR A 341 -13.41 6.11 15.98
CA THR A 341 -14.60 6.56 15.22
C THR A 341 -15.39 5.40 14.60
N ALA A 342 -14.73 4.29 14.23
CA ALA A 342 -15.42 3.13 13.65
C ALA A 342 -16.09 2.22 14.70
N VAL A 343 -15.59 2.21 15.93
CA VAL A 343 -15.98 1.23 16.98
C VAL A 343 -16.59 1.88 18.23
N ALA A 344 -16.64 3.20 18.30
CA ALA A 344 -17.11 3.95 19.45
C ALA A 344 -18.55 3.56 19.83
N THR A 345 -18.80 3.45 21.14
CA THR A 345 -20.12 3.23 21.71
C THR A 345 -20.43 4.31 22.76
N GLU A 346 -21.62 4.30 23.34
CA GLU A 346 -21.97 5.21 24.44
C GLU A 346 -21.00 5.08 25.63
N ALA A 347 -20.34 3.93 25.82
CA ALA A 347 -19.31 3.74 26.85
C ALA A 347 -18.05 4.60 26.63
N SER A 348 -17.82 5.10 25.41
CA SER A 348 -16.71 6.02 25.08
C SER A 348 -16.99 7.47 25.46
N GLU A 349 -18.21 7.79 25.86
CA GLU A 349 -18.59 9.16 26.20
C GLU A 349 -17.66 9.81 27.25
N PRO A 350 -17.29 9.17 28.38
CA PRO A 350 -16.49 9.82 29.41
C PRO A 350 -15.12 10.28 28.91
N ILE A 351 -14.41 9.43 28.13
CA ILE A 351 -13.08 9.76 27.62
C ILE A 351 -13.15 10.82 26.51
N LEU A 352 -14.18 10.76 25.67
CA LEU A 352 -14.37 11.76 24.63
C LEU A 352 -14.71 13.13 25.21
N ILE A 353 -15.45 13.19 26.32
CA ILE A 353 -15.72 14.42 27.07
C ILE A 353 -14.41 15.06 27.56
N GLU A 354 -13.46 14.25 28.06
CA GLU A 354 -12.15 14.74 28.46
C GLU A 354 -11.35 15.29 27.27
N LEU A 355 -11.34 14.55 26.15
CA LEU A 355 -10.58 14.92 24.95
C LEU A 355 -11.11 16.17 24.23
N VAL A 356 -12.39 16.51 24.36
CA VAL A 356 -12.94 17.78 23.87
C VAL A 356 -12.36 19.00 24.61
N GLY A 357 -11.88 18.79 25.84
CA GLY A 357 -11.18 19.80 26.63
C GLY A 357 -9.66 19.86 26.40
N HIS A 358 -9.11 19.06 25.49
CA HIS A 358 -7.69 19.02 25.18
C HIS A 358 -7.21 20.35 24.58
N ASP A 359 -5.92 20.71 24.72
CA ASP A 359 -5.39 21.99 24.20
C ASP A 359 -5.26 22.00 22.67
N ASP A 360 -4.99 20.83 22.09
CA ASP A 360 -4.77 20.66 20.65
C ASP A 360 -6.07 20.52 19.84
N LEU A 361 -6.21 21.33 18.79
CA LEU A 361 -7.38 21.37 17.91
C LEU A 361 -7.59 20.05 17.14
N ASP A 362 -6.50 19.37 16.76
CA ASP A 362 -6.53 18.12 15.99
C ASP A 362 -6.99 16.91 16.84
N VAL A 363 -7.11 17.10 18.15
CA VAL A 363 -7.70 16.15 19.10
C VAL A 363 -9.17 16.50 19.38
N ARG A 364 -9.46 17.79 19.60
CA ARG A 364 -10.80 18.26 19.99
C ARG A 364 -11.85 18.05 18.90
N GLY A 365 -11.49 18.36 17.65
CA GLY A 365 -12.38 18.22 16.50
C GLY A 365 -12.90 16.80 16.35
N PRO A 366 -12.01 15.80 16.18
CA PRO A 366 -12.39 14.40 16.11
C PRO A 366 -13.16 13.91 17.34
N ALA A 367 -12.76 14.31 18.55
CA ALA A 367 -13.50 13.93 19.77
C ALA A 367 -14.95 14.44 19.75
N ALA A 368 -15.17 15.68 19.31
CA ALA A 368 -16.51 16.25 19.16
C ALA A 368 -17.33 15.56 18.06
N GLU A 369 -16.70 15.14 16.96
CA GLU A 369 -17.37 14.38 15.89
C GLU A 369 -17.82 12.99 16.36
N ILE A 370 -16.99 12.30 17.14
CA ILE A 370 -17.36 11.00 17.71
C ILE A 370 -18.51 11.18 18.71
N LEU A 371 -18.46 12.21 19.57
CA LEU A 371 -19.57 12.53 20.48
C LEU A 371 -20.87 12.86 19.74
N ALA A 372 -20.83 13.44 18.54
CA ALA A 372 -22.03 13.65 17.74
C ALA A 372 -22.80 12.34 17.48
N ARG A 373 -22.06 11.23 17.33
CA ARG A 373 -22.58 9.91 17.00
C ARG A 373 -22.97 9.10 18.23
N VAL A 374 -22.20 9.20 19.32
CA VAL A 374 -22.37 8.34 20.50
C VAL A 374 -22.77 9.09 21.78
N GLY A 375 -22.48 10.39 21.88
CA GLY A 375 -22.65 11.19 23.09
C GLY A 375 -24.11 11.42 23.51
N THR A 376 -24.36 11.40 24.81
CA THR A 376 -25.69 11.61 25.40
C THR A 376 -25.86 13.08 25.81
N HIS A 377 -26.93 13.40 26.56
CA HIS A 377 -27.10 14.74 27.13
C HIS A 377 -25.89 15.20 27.95
N ARG A 378 -25.11 14.26 28.54
CA ARG A 378 -23.95 14.56 29.37
C ARG A 378 -22.81 15.23 28.57
N ALA A 379 -22.69 14.93 27.28
CA ALA A 379 -21.68 15.52 26.41
C ALA A 379 -21.97 16.98 26.01
N ILE A 380 -23.22 17.46 26.11
CA ILE A 380 -23.62 18.76 25.58
C ILE A 380 -22.92 19.94 26.29
N GLU A 381 -22.89 19.93 27.62
CA GLU A 381 -22.27 21.01 28.39
C GLU A 381 -20.73 21.08 28.19
N PRO A 382 -19.98 19.96 28.26
CA PRO A 382 -18.56 19.95 27.92
C PRO A 382 -18.26 20.46 26.50
N LEU A 383 -19.09 20.07 25.52
CA LEU A 383 -18.96 20.53 24.13
C LEU A 383 -19.09 22.06 24.04
N LYS A 384 -20.13 22.65 24.66
CA LYS A 384 -20.30 24.11 24.72
C LYS A 384 -19.11 24.78 25.38
N LYS A 385 -18.71 24.30 26.56
CA LYS A 385 -17.61 24.87 27.33
C LYS A 385 -16.31 24.96 26.53
N SER A 386 -16.05 23.97 25.68
CA SER A 386 -14.83 23.96 24.89
C SER A 386 -14.75 25.16 23.90
N ILE A 387 -15.88 25.71 23.43
CA ILE A 387 -15.90 26.85 22.49
C ILE A 387 -16.16 28.21 23.15
N GLU A 388 -16.33 28.27 24.46
CA GLU A 388 -16.59 29.52 25.21
C GLU A 388 -15.38 30.49 25.23
N GLY A 389 -14.22 30.05 24.75
CA GLY A 389 -13.04 30.89 24.58
C GLY A 389 -13.13 31.89 23.41
N ARG A 390 -12.59 33.09 23.61
CA ARG A 390 -12.53 34.16 22.57
C ARG A 390 -11.79 33.77 21.29
N PHE A 391 -10.97 32.72 21.33
CA PHE A 391 -10.09 32.32 20.23
C PHE A 391 -10.35 30.91 19.68
N ALA A 392 -11.51 30.30 19.97
CA ALA A 392 -11.86 29.03 19.32
C ALA A 392 -11.97 29.24 17.78
N PRO A 393 -11.26 28.44 16.97
CA PRO A 393 -11.34 28.54 15.51
C PRO A 393 -12.78 28.36 15.04
N ARG A 394 -13.11 29.02 13.94
CA ARG A 394 -14.47 28.96 13.37
C ARG A 394 -14.85 27.53 13.01
N GLU A 395 -13.91 26.79 12.45
CA GLU A 395 -14.05 25.39 12.04
C GLU A 395 -14.45 24.51 13.23
N LEU A 396 -13.81 24.70 14.38
CA LEU A 396 -14.11 23.93 15.59
C LEU A 396 -15.47 24.30 16.17
N ARG A 397 -15.87 25.58 16.14
CA ARG A 397 -17.24 25.99 16.53
C ARG A 397 -18.29 25.32 15.65
N GLU A 398 -18.09 25.31 14.35
CA GLU A 398 -19.00 24.67 13.39
C GLU A 398 -19.09 23.15 13.61
N VAL A 399 -17.98 22.47 13.93
CA VAL A 399 -18.01 21.05 14.31
C VAL A 399 -18.83 20.84 15.59
N ILE A 400 -18.56 21.60 16.64
CA ILE A 400 -19.20 21.42 17.95
C ILE A 400 -20.69 21.73 17.91
N GLU A 401 -21.10 22.81 17.23
CA GLU A 401 -22.51 23.15 17.08
C GLU A 401 -23.26 22.07 16.29
N ARG A 402 -22.64 21.54 15.23
CA ARG A 402 -23.18 20.38 14.50
C ARG A 402 -23.29 19.16 15.39
N SER A 403 -22.27 18.86 16.21
CA SER A 403 -22.28 17.74 17.14
C SER A 403 -23.39 17.86 18.18
N ILE A 404 -23.56 19.03 18.80
CA ILE A 404 -24.64 19.28 19.76
C ILE A 404 -26.01 19.10 19.11
N ARG A 405 -26.18 19.60 17.88
CA ARG A 405 -27.43 19.44 17.12
C ARG A 405 -27.72 17.98 16.82
N ALA A 406 -26.72 17.21 16.40
CA ALA A 406 -26.84 15.79 16.12
C ALA A 406 -27.23 14.99 17.38
N ILE A 407 -26.59 15.28 18.53
CA ILE A 407 -26.92 14.68 19.82
C ILE A 407 -28.38 14.97 20.19
N LYS A 408 -28.82 16.23 20.09
CA LYS A 408 -30.19 16.62 20.41
C LYS A 408 -31.22 15.93 19.50
N SER A 409 -31.01 15.93 18.18
CA SER A 409 -31.92 15.28 17.23
C SER A 409 -32.09 13.80 17.56
N ARG A 410 -30.98 13.09 17.76
CA ARG A 410 -30.96 11.67 18.09
C ARG A 410 -31.69 11.35 19.40
N LEU A 411 -31.62 12.24 20.38
CA LEU A 411 -32.30 12.07 21.68
C LEU A 411 -33.79 12.41 21.60
N SER A 412 -34.19 13.37 20.78
CA SER A 412 -35.59 13.70 20.52
C SER A 412 -36.34 12.63 19.72
N GLU A 413 -35.63 11.84 18.91
CA GLU A 413 -36.20 10.77 18.08
C GLU A 413 -36.32 9.42 18.81
N ARG A 414 -35.83 9.29 20.05
CA ARG A 414 -35.92 8.04 20.82
C ARG A 414 -37.38 7.79 21.29
N PRO A 415 -38.01 6.65 20.92
CA PRO A 415 -39.34 6.30 21.41
C PRO A 415 -39.37 6.25 22.94
N GLY A 416 -40.23 7.06 23.56
CA GLY A 416 -40.32 7.19 25.02
C GLY A 416 -39.58 8.39 25.62
N ALA A 417 -38.89 9.21 24.82
CA ALA A 417 -38.40 10.51 25.27
C ALA A 417 -39.62 11.45 25.46
N LEU A 418 -39.91 11.81 26.71
CA LEU A 418 -40.92 12.80 27.04
C LEU A 418 -40.47 14.16 26.50
N THR A 419 -41.01 14.54 25.35
CA THR A 419 -40.83 15.88 24.77
C THR A 419 -41.66 16.86 25.60
N LEU A 420 -41.02 17.56 26.55
CA LEU A 420 -41.59 18.77 27.11
C LEU A 420 -41.50 19.86 26.03
N SER A 421 -42.56 20.06 25.27
CA SER A 421 -42.66 21.23 24.40
C SER A 421 -42.80 22.47 25.27
N GLU A 422 -41.88 23.44 25.16
CA GLU A 422 -41.96 24.76 25.81
C GLU A 422 -43.15 25.62 25.33
N SER A 423 -44.00 25.09 24.44
CA SER A 423 -45.18 25.76 23.91
C SER A 423 -46.44 25.43 24.71
N SER A 424 -46.45 25.72 26.01
CA SER A 424 -47.67 25.93 26.78
C SER A 424 -47.33 26.64 28.07
N ALA A 425 -47.73 27.90 28.21
CA ALA A 425 -47.65 28.67 29.45
C ALA A 425 -48.58 28.14 30.55
N GLN A 426 -49.12 26.93 30.41
CA GLN A 426 -49.81 26.17 31.45
C GLN A 426 -49.20 24.78 31.51
N GLY A 427 -48.58 24.46 32.64
CA GLY A 427 -47.99 23.16 32.91
C GLY A 427 -49.02 22.03 32.89
N ALA A 428 -49.28 21.49 31.71
CA ALA A 428 -50.03 20.26 31.54
C ALA A 428 -49.01 19.11 31.49
N VAL A 429 -48.82 18.46 32.63
CA VAL A 429 -48.26 17.11 32.68
C VAL A 429 -49.34 16.20 32.11
N SER A 430 -49.18 15.68 30.89
CA SER A 430 -50.03 14.59 30.40
C SER A 430 -49.66 13.30 31.13
N LEU A 431 -50.25 13.12 32.32
CA LEU A 431 -50.42 11.81 32.91
C LEU A 431 -51.46 11.07 32.06
N ALA A 432 -51.03 10.01 31.39
CA ALA A 432 -51.96 8.99 30.94
C ALA A 432 -52.54 8.32 32.19
N GLU A 433 -53.68 8.82 32.67
CA GLU A 433 -54.58 8.06 33.54
C GLU A 433 -55.29 7.01 32.70
N ASP A 434 -54.55 5.97 32.31
CA ASP A 434 -55.02 4.59 32.45
C ASP A 434 -54.03 3.60 31.82
N ARG A 435 -53.77 2.54 32.57
CA ARG A 435 -53.00 1.39 32.10
C ARG A 435 -53.74 0.71 30.95
N GLY A 436 -53.17 0.82 29.75
CA GLY A 436 -53.26 -0.23 28.73
C GLY A 436 -54.50 -0.25 27.84
N SER A 437 -54.90 0.87 27.24
CA SER A 437 -55.87 0.86 26.13
C SER A 437 -55.28 1.44 24.85
N LEU A 438 -55.08 0.56 23.87
CA LEU A 438 -54.85 0.91 22.47
C LEU A 438 -56.11 1.60 21.92
N SER A 439 -55.99 2.84 21.46
CA SER A 439 -57.10 3.56 20.83
C SER A 439 -57.52 2.89 19.53
N LYS A 440 -58.72 2.31 19.51
CA LYS A 440 -59.48 2.06 18.27
C LYS A 440 -60.35 3.28 17.98
N ALA A 441 -60.26 3.81 16.77
CA ALA A 441 -61.12 4.88 16.28
C ALA A 441 -62.59 4.39 16.17
N PRO A 442 -63.59 5.22 16.54
CA PRO A 442 -64.99 4.86 16.41
C PRO A 442 -65.50 5.11 14.98
N ALA A 443 -66.37 4.21 14.53
CA ALA A 443 -67.09 4.26 13.28
C ALA A 443 -68.21 5.30 13.34
N GLU A 444 -68.22 6.24 12.41
CA GLU A 444 -69.38 7.09 12.10
C GLU A 444 -70.17 6.51 10.92
N GLY A 445 -71.48 6.49 11.08
CA GLY A 445 -72.48 6.52 10.01
C GLY A 445 -73.84 6.87 10.62
N PRO A 446 -74.90 7.15 9.83
CA PRO A 446 -74.98 7.46 8.39
C PRO A 446 -75.75 8.79 8.15
N PRO A 447 -76.16 9.15 6.91
CA PRO A 447 -77.52 8.75 6.47
C PRO A 447 -77.64 8.36 4.98
N ALA A 448 -78.82 7.85 4.65
CA ALA A 448 -79.23 7.16 3.42
C ALA A 448 -79.54 8.08 2.22
N GLU A 449 -79.37 7.57 0.99
CA GLU A 449 -80.41 7.47 -0.07
C GLU A 449 -79.84 6.95 -1.41
N GLY A 450 -80.59 6.06 -2.09
CA GLY A 450 -80.68 6.08 -3.55
C GLY A 450 -80.08 4.92 -4.37
N ALA A 451 -81.00 4.17 -5.01
CA ALA A 451 -80.88 3.48 -6.30
C ALA A 451 -80.26 2.07 -6.41
N ALA A 452 -81.19 1.11 -6.49
CA ALA A 452 -81.27 -0.10 -7.32
C ALA A 452 -80.15 -0.43 -8.33
N ILE A 453 -79.80 -1.73 -8.44
CA ILE A 453 -79.97 -2.65 -9.60
C ILE A 453 -79.10 -3.92 -9.45
N GLU A 454 -79.70 -5.09 -9.74
CA GLU A 454 -79.17 -6.43 -10.14
C GLU A 454 -77.99 -7.06 -9.36
N ALA A 455 -78.19 -8.19 -8.65
CA ALA A 455 -78.31 -9.56 -9.17
C ALA A 455 -77.07 -10.07 -9.93
N ASP A 456 -76.21 -10.86 -9.28
CA ASP A 456 -75.78 -12.16 -9.83
C ASP A 456 -75.18 -13.07 -8.74
N GLU A 457 -75.53 -14.34 -8.86
CA GLU A 457 -75.13 -15.47 -8.05
C GLU A 457 -73.69 -15.90 -8.41
N ARG A 458 -72.90 -16.35 -7.42
CA ARG A 458 -72.29 -17.70 -7.46
C ARG A 458 -71.48 -18.04 -6.21
N LYS A 459 -71.72 -19.27 -5.78
CA LYS A 459 -71.17 -20.02 -4.65
C LYS A 459 -69.67 -20.33 -4.76
N PRO A 460 -69.05 -20.75 -3.64
CA PRO A 460 -67.61 -21.00 -3.52
C PRO A 460 -67.23 -22.44 -3.88
N ARG A 461 -65.94 -22.62 -4.19
CA ARG A 461 -65.13 -23.78 -3.77
C ARG A 461 -63.77 -23.29 -3.32
#